data_AF-A0A1U9KAD7-F1
#
_entry.id   AF-A0A1U9KAD7-F1
#
_cell.length_a   1.000
_cell.length_b   1.000
_cell.length_c   1.000
_cell.angle_alpha   90.00
_cell.angle_beta   90.00
_cell.angle_gamma   90.00
#
_symmetry.space_group_name_H-M   'P 1'
#
loop_
_entity.id
_entity.type
_entity.pdbx_description
1 polymer ?
#
loop_
_entity_poly.entity_id
_entity_poly.type
_entity_poly.pdbx_seq_one_letter_code
_entity_poly.pdbx_strand_id
1 'polypeptide(L)'
;MRGHIRKRGNKWCFVLDVGIDEETGKRKQKWFSGYRTSKEAERAMIATIKEINEGTFIEPSKEKLGDYMIKWLNERKDSLRETTYTNYRHYPEFRK
;
A
#
# COMPACT_ATOMS: atom_id res chain seq x y z
N MET A 1 6.77 -11.95 15.09
CA MET A 1 6.07 -12.19 13.81
C MET A 1 6.64 -13.42 13.14
N ARG A 2 5.80 -14.29 12.57
CA ARG A 2 6.22 -15.42 11.74
C ARG A 2 5.75 -15.16 10.31
N GLY A 3 6.63 -15.38 9.35
CA GLY A 3 6.25 -15.38 7.95
C GLY A 3 6.84 -16.57 7.22
N HIS A 4 6.25 -16.91 6.08
CA HIS A 4 6.76 -17.95 5.21
C HIS A 4 6.68 -17.50 3.76
N ILE A 5 7.66 -17.96 2.98
CA ILE A 5 7.74 -17.73 1.55
C ILE A 5 7.13 -18.95 0.86
N ARG A 6 6.33 -18.70 -0.17
CA ARG A 6 5.74 -19.75 -0.99
C ARG A 6 5.77 -19.36 -2.46
N LYS A 7 5.88 -20.36 -3.33
CA LYS A 7 5.79 -20.17 -4.78
C LYS A 7 4.31 -20.18 -5.22
N ARG A 8 3.91 -19.22 -6.05
CA ARG A 8 2.57 -19.14 -6.65
C ARG A 8 2.70 -19.02 -8.17
N GLY A 9 2.58 -20.14 -8.86
CA GLY A 9 2.83 -20.24 -10.31
C GLY A 9 4.29 -19.93 -10.64
N ASN A 10 4.51 -18.95 -11.51
CA ASN A 10 5.85 -18.49 -11.89
C ASN A 10 6.44 -17.40 -10.98
N LYS A 11 5.69 -16.93 -9.98
CA LYS A 11 6.11 -15.86 -9.08
C LYS A 11 6.24 -16.37 -7.64
N TRP A 12 6.96 -15.63 -6.83
CA TRP A 12 7.13 -15.86 -5.41
C TRP A 12 6.28 -14.86 -4.61
N CYS A 13 5.83 -15.31 -3.44
CA CYS A 13 5.07 -14.51 -2.50
C CYS A 13 5.46 -14.88 -1.07
N PHE A 14 5.31 -13.95 -0.14
CA PHE A 14 5.46 -14.21 1.28
C PHE A 14 4.22 -13.76 2.05
N VAL A 15 3.95 -14.46 3.14
CA VAL A 15 2.84 -14.18 4.04
C VAL A 15 3.42 -13.81 5.40
N LEU A 16 3.00 -12.67 5.94
CA LEU A 16 3.35 -12.22 7.28
C LEU A 16 2.13 -12.28 8.19
N ASP A 17 2.31 -12.90 9.36
CA ASP A 17 1.35 -12.79 10.45
C ASP A 17 1.61 -11.48 11.21
N VAL A 18 0.70 -10.52 11.03
CA VAL A 18 0.82 -9.15 11.55
C VAL A 18 0.16 -9.02 12.93
N GLY A 19 -0.40 -10.11 13.46
CA GLY A 19 -1.01 -10.14 14.79
C GLY A 19 -2.49 -10.47 14.74
N ILE A 20 -3.20 -10.15 15.82
CA ILE A 20 -4.63 -10.35 15.95
C ILE A 20 -5.31 -9.01 15.72
N ASP A 21 -6.35 -9.02 14.89
CA ASP A 21 -7.18 -7.85 14.68
C ASP A 21 -8.04 -7.61 15.92
N GLU A 22 -7.88 -6.47 16.58
CA GLU A 22 -8.52 -6.16 17.89
C GLU A 22 -10.05 -6.12 17.82
N GLU A 23 -10.63 -5.77 16.66
CA GLU A 23 -12.09 -5.75 16.47
C GLU A 23 -12.68 -7.14 16.28
N THR A 24 -11.94 -8.04 15.61
CA THR A 24 -12.51 -9.32 15.17
C THR A 24 -11.94 -10.53 15.90
N GLY A 25 -10.86 -10.36 16.67
CA GLY A 25 -10.15 -11.43 17.36
C GLY A 25 -9.51 -12.46 16.42
N LYS A 26 -9.50 -12.19 15.11
CA LYS A 26 -8.98 -13.11 14.09
C LYS A 26 -7.53 -12.78 13.75
N ARG A 27 -6.77 -13.80 13.36
CA ARG A 27 -5.39 -13.63 12.89
C ARG A 27 -5.38 -12.82 11.59
N LYS A 28 -4.58 -11.76 11.57
CA LYS A 28 -4.42 -10.85 10.43
C LYS A 28 -3.15 -11.21 9.66
N GLN A 29 -3.33 -11.94 8.57
CA GLN A 29 -2.22 -12.29 7.68
C GLN A 29 -2.17 -11.33 6.49
N LYS A 30 -1.01 -10.73 6.24
CA LYS A 30 -0.75 -9.92 5.05
C LYS A 30 0.02 -10.71 4.01
N TRP A 31 -0.39 -10.53 2.76
CA TRP A 31 0.12 -11.27 1.61
C TRP A 31 0.84 -10.32 0.67
N PHE A 32 2.10 -10.63 0.37
CA PHE A 32 2.92 -9.87 -0.56
C PHE A 32 3.33 -10.78 -1.70
N SER A 33 2.96 -10.41 -2.93
CA SER A 33 3.18 -11.23 -4.13
C SER A 33 3.74 -10.39 -5.26
N GLY A 34 4.49 -11.01 -6.17
CA GLY A 34 4.99 -10.31 -7.36
C GLY A 34 6.47 -10.57 -7.65
N TYR A 35 7.18 -11.22 -6.74
CA TYR A 35 8.62 -11.44 -6.84
C TYR A 35 8.97 -12.49 -7.89
N ARG A 36 10.07 -12.28 -8.61
CA ARG A 36 10.53 -13.21 -9.65
C ARG A 36 11.34 -14.35 -9.07
N THR A 37 12.02 -14.12 -7.93
CA THR A 37 12.89 -15.11 -7.29
C THR A 37 12.59 -15.27 -5.80
N SER A 38 12.92 -16.43 -5.24
CA SER A 38 12.79 -16.70 -3.80
C SER A 38 13.60 -15.72 -2.96
N LYS A 39 14.86 -15.44 -3.37
CA LYS A 39 15.76 -14.50 -2.68
C LYS A 39 15.20 -13.08 -2.64
N GLU A 40 14.53 -12.64 -3.71
CA GLU A 40 13.89 -11.34 -3.75
C GLU A 40 12.70 -11.27 -2.78
N ALA A 41 11.88 -12.31 -2.73
CA ALA A 41 10.78 -12.43 -1.77
C ALA A 41 11.30 -12.47 -0.32
N GLU A 42 12.42 -13.13 -0.07
CA GLU A 42 13.06 -13.20 1.25
C GLU A 42 13.59 -11.84 1.71
N ARG A 43 14.32 -11.13 0.86
CA ARG A 43 14.79 -9.77 1.17
C ARG A 43 13.63 -8.83 1.46
N ALA A 44 12.57 -8.88 0.64
CA ALA A 44 11.38 -8.08 0.85
C ALA A 44 10.67 -8.44 2.17
N MET A 45 10.58 -9.74 2.50
CA MET A 45 10.02 -10.20 3.76
C MET A 45 10.80 -9.66 4.97
N ILE A 46 12.14 -9.72 4.93
CA ILE A 46 13.00 -9.20 6.01
C ILE A 46 12.83 -7.68 6.16
N ALA A 47 12.80 -6.95 5.04
CA ALA A 47 12.58 -5.51 5.05
C ALA A 47 11.21 -5.14 5.68
N THR A 48 10.15 -5.83 5.27
CA THR A 48 8.81 -5.59 5.81
C THR A 48 8.70 -5.95 7.31
N ILE A 49 9.35 -7.03 7.77
CA ILE A 49 9.40 -7.35 9.20
C ILE A 49 10.09 -6.23 9.97
N LYS A 50 11.18 -5.67 9.43
CA LYS A 50 11.90 -4.55 10.04
C LYS A 50 11.00 -3.31 10.14
N GLU A 51 10.32 -2.94 9.06
CA GLU A 51 9.38 -1.80 9.05
C GLU A 51 8.24 -1.97 10.07
N ILE A 52 7.69 -3.19 10.21
CA ILE A 52 6.63 -3.44 11.20
C ILE A 52 7.19 -3.34 12.62
N ASN A 53 8.39 -3.88 12.88
CA ASN A 53 9.03 -3.77 14.20
C ASN A 53 9.35 -2.31 14.56
N GLU A 54 9.73 -1.50 13.58
CA GLU A 54 9.99 -0.07 13.76
C GLU A 54 8.70 0.77 13.90
N GLY A 55 7.53 0.17 13.69
CA GLY A 55 6.23 0.86 13.75
C GLY A 55 5.98 1.81 12.57
N THR A 56 6.85 1.79 11.56
CA THR A 56 6.79 2.65 10.36
C THR A 56 6.09 1.98 9.18
N PHE A 57 5.54 0.79 9.37
CA PHE A 57 4.89 0.05 8.31
C PHE A 57 3.59 0.73 7.85
N ILE A 58 3.72 1.57 6.82
CA ILE A 58 2.61 2.16 6.10
C ILE A 58 2.08 1.10 5.14
N GLU A 59 0.85 0.64 5.36
CA GLU A 59 0.19 -0.26 4.41
C GLU A 59 0.11 0.45 3.05
N PRO A 60 0.72 -0.10 1.99
CA PRO A 60 0.59 0.51 0.67
C PRO A 60 -0.87 0.43 0.26
N SER A 61 -1.53 1.59 0.24
CA SER A 61 -2.91 1.71 -0.21
C SER A 61 -3.00 1.19 -1.65
N LYS A 62 -3.99 0.33 -1.92
CA LYS A 62 -4.35 -0.08 -3.27
C LYS A 62 -5.16 0.97 -4.01
N GLU A 63 -5.41 2.11 -3.38
CA GLU A 63 -6.10 3.24 -4.02
C GLU A 63 -5.30 3.69 -5.23
N LYS A 64 -6.00 3.83 -6.37
CA LYS A 64 -5.35 4.36 -7.56
C LYS A 64 -4.96 5.80 -7.25
N LEU A 65 -3.77 6.20 -7.70
CA LEU A 65 -3.29 7.57 -7.51
C LEU A 65 -4.32 8.62 -7.96
N GLY A 66 -5.04 8.36 -9.07
CA GLY A 66 -6.10 9.24 -9.56
C GLY A 66 -7.28 9.37 -8.58
N ASP A 67 -7.73 8.27 -7.98
CA ASP A 67 -8.83 8.27 -7.01
C ASP A 67 -8.42 9.03 -5.73
N TYR A 68 -7.18 8.81 -5.27
CA TYR A 68 -6.60 9.55 -4.16
C TYR A 68 -6.51 11.06 -4.42
N MET A 69 -6.08 11.48 -5.61
CA MET A 69 -5.98 12.90 -5.98
C MET A 69 -7.34 13.58 -6.01
N ILE A 70 -8.39 12.89 -6.49
CA ILE A 70 -9.76 13.42 -6.47
C ILE A 70 -10.26 13.58 -5.03
N LYS A 71 -10.05 12.55 -4.20
CA LYS A 71 -10.44 12.60 -2.78
C LYS A 71 -9.74 13.75 -2.05
N TRP A 72 -8.42 13.87 -2.21
CA TRP A 72 -7.63 14.96 -1.63
C TRP A 72 -8.11 16.34 -2.10
N LEU A 73 -8.44 16.48 -3.38
CA LEU A 73 -8.92 17.76 -3.94
C LEU A 73 -10.29 18.13 -3.35
N ASN A 74 -11.16 17.15 -3.14
CA ASN A 74 -12.46 17.34 -2.50
C ASN A 74 -12.33 17.72 -1.01
N GLU A 75 -11.45 17.05 -0.27
CA GLU A 75 -11.19 17.35 1.15
C GLU A 75 -10.59 18.76 1.34
N ARG A 76 -9.79 19.23 0.37
CA ARG A 76 -9.18 20.56 0.42
C ARG A 76 -10.02 21.65 -0.23
N LYS A 77 -11.22 21.35 -0.73
CA LYS A 77 -12.08 22.33 -1.42
C LYS A 77 -12.35 23.57 -0.57
N ASP A 78 -12.55 23.41 0.73
CA ASP A 78 -12.85 24.52 1.64
C ASP A 78 -11.61 25.34 2.04
N SER A 79 -10.41 24.76 1.90
CA SER A 79 -9.13 25.43 2.20
C SER A 79 -8.49 26.05 0.96
N LEU A 80 -9.01 25.75 -0.24
CA LEU A 80 -8.47 26.23 -1.51
C LEU A 80 -9.32 27.39 -2.04
N ARG A 81 -8.65 28.37 -2.67
CA ARG A 81 -9.34 29.38 -3.46
C ARG A 81 -9.99 28.70 -4.68
N GLU A 82 -11.20 29.09 -5.06
CA GLU A 82 -11.95 28.49 -6.18
C GLU A 82 -11.15 28.37 -7.48
N THR A 83 -10.30 29.36 -7.76
CA THR A 83 -9.41 29.38 -8.93
C THR A 83 -8.36 28.28 -8.88
N THR A 84 -7.79 28.00 -7.70
CA THR A 84 -6.82 26.92 -7.49
C THR A 84 -7.47 25.55 -7.60
N TYR A 85 -8.68 25.38 -7.05
CA TYR A 85 -9.46 24.15 -7.18
C TYR A 85 -9.78 23.82 -8.65
N THR A 86 -10.20 24.83 -9.41
CA THR A 86 -10.52 24.68 -10.84
C THR A 86 -9.27 24.31 -11.65
N ASN A 87 -8.13 24.95 -11.40
CA ASN A 87 -6.87 24.61 -12.08
C ASN A 87 -6.40 23.18 -11.77
N TYR A 88 -6.53 22.72 -10.53
CA TYR A 88 -6.14 21.35 -10.16
C TYR A 88 -7.06 20.28 -10.74
N ARG A 89 -8.34 20.61 -10.97
CA ARG A 89 -9.28 19.72 -11.66
C ARG A 89 -8.95 19.51 -13.14
N HIS A 90 -8.40 20.52 -13.82
CA HIS A 90 -8.15 20.49 -15.27
C HIS A 90 -6.73 20.06 -15.68
N TYR A 91 -5.78 20.01 -14.75
CA TYR A 91 -4.38 19.62 -15.05
C TYR A 91 -4.17 18.18 -15.58
N PRO A 92 -5.02 17.16 -15.28
CA PRO A 92 -4.82 15.81 -15.81
C PRO A 92 -4.97 15.68 -17.34
N GLU A 93 -5.55 16.67 -18.02
CA GLU A 93 -5.85 16.59 -19.47
C GLU A 93 -4.75 17.19 -20.37
N PHE A 94 -3.78 17.92 -19.81
CA PHE A 94 -2.85 18.77 -20.59
C PHE A 94 -1.44 18.18 -20.80
N ARG A 95 -1.30 16.85 -20.86
CA ARG A 95 -0.08 16.21 -21.38
C ARG A 95 -0.44 15.09 -22.36
N LYS A 96 -0.50 15.46 -23.64
CA LYS A 96 -0.29 14.58 -24.79
C LYS A 96 1.04 14.93 -25.42
#